data_AF-A0A151FDT1-F1
#
_entry.id   AF-A0A151FDT1-F1
#
_cell.length_a   1.000
_cell.length_b   1.000
_cell.length_c   1.000
_cell.angle_alpha   90.00
_cell.angle_beta   90.00
_cell.angle_gamma   90.00
#
_symmetry.space_group_name_H-M   'P 1'
#
loop_
_entity.id
_entity.type
_entity.pdbx_description
1 polymer ?
#
loop_
_entity_poly.entity_id
_entity_poly.type
_entity_poly.pdbx_seq_one_letter_code
_entity_poly.pdbx_strand_id
1 'polypeptide(L)'
;MPMTQVKGENKGKVVLYALSTCVWCKKTKKLLNKLKVEYSYVDADLLKGKEREELLEELKKWNPRCSFPTVVINNDQCIIGYDEHKVKEALT
;
A
#
# COMPACT_ATOMS: atom_id res chain seq x y z
N MET A 1 -5.98 12.94 -3.35
CA MET A 1 -5.69 11.59 -3.86
C MET A 1 -6.81 10.63 -3.46
N PRO A 2 -7.59 10.10 -4.41
CA PRO A 2 -8.62 9.11 -4.12
C PRO A 2 -7.95 7.80 -3.69
N MET A 3 -8.09 7.45 -2.42
CA MET A 3 -7.69 6.15 -1.89
C MET A 3 -8.94 5.38 -1.49
N THR A 4 -8.93 4.08 -1.76
CA THR A 4 -10.00 3.19 -1.30
C THR A 4 -9.66 2.70 0.10
N GLN A 5 -10.55 2.94 1.06
CA GLN A 5 -10.40 2.47 2.43
C GLN A 5 -11.12 1.13 2.62
N VAL A 6 -10.42 0.18 3.22
CA VAL A 6 -10.96 -1.12 3.62
C VAL A 6 -11.12 -1.10 5.14
N LYS A 7 -12.33 -1.40 5.61
CA LYS A 7 -12.65 -1.45 7.04
C LYS A 7 -12.00 -2.66 7.70
N GLY A 8 -11.52 -2.47 8.91
CA GLY A 8 -10.91 -3.51 9.73
C GLY A 8 -10.55 -2.99 11.13
N GLU A 9 -9.72 -3.74 11.83
CA GLU A 9 -9.08 -3.37 13.08
C GLU A 9 -8.05 -2.27 12.81
N ASN A 10 -8.19 -1.14 13.51
CA ASN A 10 -7.25 -0.05 13.39
C ASN A 10 -5.93 -0.43 14.07
N LYS A 11 -4.92 -0.74 13.25
CA LYS A 11 -3.54 -1.04 13.66
C LYS A 11 -2.57 0.09 13.27
N GLY A 12 -3.10 1.31 13.17
CA GLY A 12 -2.38 2.47 12.64
C GLY A 12 -2.71 2.78 11.19
N LYS A 13 -2.06 3.81 10.65
CA LYS A 13 -2.32 4.30 9.30
C LYS A 13 -1.58 3.46 8.27
N VAL A 14 -2.27 2.50 7.67
CA VAL A 14 -1.72 1.61 6.64
C VAL A 14 -2.14 2.08 5.27
N VAL A 15 -1.16 2.37 4.40
CA VAL A 15 -1.38 2.78 3.01
C VAL A 15 -0.65 1.82 2.07
N LEU A 16 -1.39 1.19 1.17
CA LEU A 16 -0.86 0.30 0.14
C LEU A 16 -0.88 0.97 -1.23
N TYR A 17 0.29 1.24 -1.77
CA TYR A 17 0.48 1.61 -3.17
C TYR A 17 0.57 0.32 -4.00
N ALA A 18 -0.36 0.16 -4.93
CA ALA A 18 -0.55 -1.06 -5.70
C ALA A 18 -0.74 -0.78 -7.20
N LEU A 19 -0.76 -1.87 -7.98
CA LEU A 19 -1.25 -1.90 -9.36
C LEU A 19 -2.37 -2.94 -9.45
N SER A 20 -3.45 -2.61 -10.16
CA SER A 20 -4.62 -3.46 -10.35
C SER A 20 -4.28 -4.78 -11.06
N THR A 21 -3.24 -4.76 -11.90
CA THR A 21 -2.75 -5.88 -12.70
C THR A 21 -1.68 -6.73 -12.01
N CYS A 22 -1.12 -6.27 -10.88
CA CYS A 22 0.00 -6.94 -10.22
C CYS A 22 -0.45 -8.07 -9.28
N VAL A 23 0.06 -9.27 -9.50
CA VAL A 23 -0.23 -10.47 -8.67
C VAL A 23 0.22 -10.27 -7.22
N TRP A 24 1.39 -9.67 -6.99
CA TRP A 24 1.91 -9.41 -5.65
C TRP A 24 1.09 -8.36 -4.90
N CYS A 25 0.56 -7.36 -5.60
CA CYS A 25 -0.37 -6.39 -5.01
C CYS A 25 -1.64 -7.08 -4.53
N LYS A 26 -2.23 -7.96 -5.35
CA LYS A 26 -3.40 -8.76 -4.97
C LYS A 26 -3.13 -9.65 -3.76
N LYS A 27 -1.94 -10.27 -3.67
CA LYS A 27 -1.52 -11.06 -2.50
C LYS A 27 -1.42 -10.19 -1.24
N THR A 28 -0.85 -8.99 -1.35
CA THR A 28 -0.73 -8.04 -0.23
C THR A 28 -2.11 -7.59 0.28
N LYS A 29 -3.02 -7.20 -0.62
CA LYS A 29 -4.42 -6.87 -0.27
C LYS A 29 -5.10 -8.03 0.45
N LYS A 30 -4.94 -9.26 -0.06
CA LYS A 30 -5.49 -10.47 0.57
C LYS A 30 -4.89 -10.71 1.97
N LEU A 31 -3.60 -10.47 2.17
CA LEU A 31 -2.96 -10.61 3.47
C LEU A 31 -3.55 -9.61 4.48
N LEU A 32 -3.63 -8.33 4.12
CA LEU A 32 -4.23 -7.29 4.97
C LEU A 32 -5.69 -7.60 5.31
N ASN A 33 -6.47 -8.05 4.32
CA ASN A 33 -7.85 -8.50 4.54
C ASN A 33 -7.93 -9.72 5.48
N LYS A 34 -7.00 -10.68 5.37
CA LYS A 34 -6.94 -11.85 6.26
C LYS A 34 -6.60 -11.46 7.70
N LEU A 35 -5.72 -10.50 7.87
CA LEU A 35 -5.39 -9.90 9.17
C LEU A 35 -6.51 -9.00 9.70
N LYS A 36 -7.57 -8.78 8.90
CA LYS A 36 -8.70 -7.89 9.21
C LYS A 36 -8.27 -6.49 9.60
N VAL A 37 -7.12 -6.00 9.14
CA VAL A 37 -6.65 -4.66 9.47
C VAL A 37 -7.34 -3.61 8.60
N GLU A 38 -7.57 -2.43 9.17
CA GLU A 38 -7.95 -1.24 8.42
C GLU A 38 -6.76 -0.77 7.58
N TYR A 39 -6.98 -0.55 6.28
CA TYR A 39 -5.96 0.03 5.41
C TYR A 39 -6.59 0.79 4.25
N SER A 40 -5.85 1.76 3.73
CA SER A 40 -6.14 2.44 2.48
C SER A 40 -5.28 1.86 1.37
N TYR A 41 -5.81 1.74 0.16
CA TYR A 41 -5.01 1.39 -1.00
C TYR A 41 -5.35 2.27 -2.20
N VAL A 42 -4.40 2.31 -3.12
CA VAL A 42 -4.53 3.04 -4.37
C VAL A 42 -3.84 2.26 -5.48
N ASP A 43 -4.54 2.10 -6.60
CA ASP A 43 -4.02 1.43 -7.78
C ASP A 43 -3.50 2.50 -8.75
N ALA A 44 -2.17 2.63 -8.83
CA ALA A 44 -1.51 3.71 -9.54
C ALA A 44 -1.76 3.69 -11.07
N ASP A 45 -2.12 2.53 -11.63
CA ASP A 45 -2.50 2.36 -13.03
C ASP A 45 -3.92 2.88 -13.34
N LEU A 46 -4.78 3.01 -12.33
CA LEU A 46 -6.13 3.54 -12.50
C LEU A 46 -6.17 5.07 -12.47
N LEU A 47 -5.14 5.71 -11.91
CA LEU A 47 -5.01 7.16 -11.86
C LEU A 47 -4.45 7.72 -13.19
N LYS A 48 -4.85 8.95 -13.54
CA LYS A 48 -4.43 9.63 -14.77
C LYS A 48 -3.96 11.06 -14.50
N GLY A 49 -3.04 11.54 -15.35
CA GLY A 49 -2.51 12.90 -15.28
C GLY A 49 -1.91 13.23 -13.90
N LYS A 50 -2.29 14.39 -13.36
CA LYS A 50 -1.73 14.95 -12.12
C LYS A 50 -1.84 14.02 -10.91
N GLU A 51 -2.97 13.35 -10.73
CA GLU A 51 -3.17 12.48 -9.55
C GLU A 51 -2.17 11.33 -9.50
N ARG A 52 -1.80 10.80 -10.67
CA ARG A 52 -0.78 9.75 -10.79
C ARG A 52 0.61 10.31 -10.49
N GLU A 53 0.90 11.51 -10.98
CA GLU A 53 2.19 12.17 -10.75
C GLU A 53 2.39 12.46 -9.25
N GLU A 54 1.41 13.05 -8.59
CA GLU A 54 1.43 13.33 -7.14
C GLU A 54 1.65 12.04 -6.33
N LEU A 55 0.94 10.97 -6.69
CA LEU A 55 1.12 9.67 -6.03
C LEU A 55 2.52 9.09 -6.25
N LEU A 56 3.06 9.21 -7.45
CA LEU A 56 4.41 8.74 -7.75
C LEU A 56 5.46 9.57 -7.02
N GLU A 57 5.26 10.88 -6.87
CA GLU A 57 6.14 11.73 -6.07
C GLU A 57 6.11 11.35 -4.59
N GLU A 58 4.92 11.11 -4.01
CA GLU A 58 4.81 10.56 -2.66
C GLU A 58 5.51 9.21 -2.53
N LEU A 59 5.25 8.30 -3.48
CA LEU A 59 5.87 6.98 -3.48
C LEU A 59 7.39 7.08 -3.59
N LYS A 60 7.94 8.01 -4.37
CA LYS A 60 9.39 8.24 -4.51
C LYS A 60 10.05 8.62 -3.19
N LYS A 61 9.35 9.32 -2.29
CA LYS A 61 9.87 9.67 -0.95
C LYS A 61 10.14 8.42 -0.10
N TRP A 62 9.31 7.40 -0.26
CA TRP A 62 9.45 6.12 0.46
C TRP A 62 10.30 5.11 -0.30
N ASN A 63 10.10 5.04 -1.61
CA ASN A 63 10.67 4.06 -2.50
C ASN A 63 11.11 4.76 -3.80
N PRO A 64 12.39 5.18 -3.90
CA PRO A 64 12.90 5.84 -5.09
C PRO A 64 12.87 4.95 -6.35
N ARG A 65 12.71 3.63 -6.19
CA ARG A 65 12.52 2.70 -7.32
C ARG A 65 11.07 2.61 -7.81
N CYS A 66 10.13 3.30 -7.17
CA CYS A 66 8.69 3.28 -7.50
C CYS A 66 8.15 1.86 -7.75
N SER A 67 8.57 0.89 -6.92
CA SER A 67 8.20 -0.51 -7.09
C SER A 67 6.87 -0.81 -6.39
N PHE A 68 6.12 -1.76 -6.93
CA PHE A 68 4.82 -2.18 -6.39
C PHE A 68 4.82 -3.67 -6.06
N PRO A 69 4.19 -4.11 -4.95
CA PRO A 69 3.50 -3.29 -3.96
C PRO A 69 4.47 -2.52 -3.04
N THR A 70 4.08 -1.34 -2.57
CA THR A 70 4.76 -0.64 -1.47
C THR A 70 3.72 -0.37 -0.38
N VAL A 71 4.00 -0.82 0.84
CA VAL A 71 3.14 -0.61 2.02
C VAL A 71 3.82 0.41 2.91
N VAL A 72 3.11 1.47 3.28
CA VAL A 72 3.56 2.47 4.24
C VAL A 72 2.69 2.37 5.48
N ILE A 73 3.32 2.31 6.66
CA ILE A 73 2.66 2.13 7.95
C ILE A 73 3.05 3.30 8.84
N ASN A 74 2.04 3.97 9.40
CA ASN A 74 2.17 5.14 10.28
C ASN A 74 2.98 6.30 9.69
N ASN A 75 3.12 6.38 8.36
CA ASN A 75 3.98 7.37 7.71
C ASN A 75 5.41 7.38 8.30
N ASP A 76 5.90 6.22 8.74
CA ASP A 76 7.22 6.05 9.35
C ASP A 76 7.93 4.83 8.74
N GLN A 77 7.23 3.70 8.67
CA GLN A 77 7.78 2.47 8.12
C GLN A 77 7.30 2.23 6.69
N CYS A 78 8.21 1.83 5.80
CA CYS A 78 7.87 1.38 4.44
C CYS A 78 8.37 -0.04 4.17
N ILE A 79 7.52 -0.84 3.52
CA ILE A 79 7.80 -2.21 3.11
C ILE A 79 7.67 -2.25 1.59
N ILE A 80 8.77 -2.53 0.91
CA ILE A 80 8.84 -2.62 -0.55
C ILE A 80 8.74 -4.08 -0.97
N GLY A 81 7.78 -4.40 -1.82
CA GLY A 81 7.48 -5.76 -2.28
C GLY A 81 6.47 -6.49 -1.39
N TYR A 82 6.20 -7.75 -1.75
CA TYR A 82 5.35 -8.62 -0.94
C TYR A 82 6.23 -9.43 0.02
N ASP A 83 6.21 -9.05 1.29
CA ASP A 83 6.88 -9.76 2.38
C ASP A 83 5.87 -9.99 3.49
N GLU A 84 5.34 -11.21 3.57
CA GLU A 84 4.29 -11.54 4.52
C GLU A 84 4.76 -11.42 5.98
N HIS A 85 6.02 -11.76 6.26
CA HIS A 85 6.56 -11.70 7.61
C HIS A 85 6.66 -10.24 8.07
N LYS A 86 7.29 -9.37 7.28
CA LYS A 86 7.42 -7.95 7.62
C LYS A 86 6.08 -7.26 7.78
N VAL A 87 5.11 -7.55 6.91
CA VAL A 87 3.77 -6.95 7.01
C VAL A 87 3.07 -7.39 8.30
N LYS A 88 3.20 -8.65 8.71
CA LYS A 88 2.62 -9.13 9.97
C LYS A 88 3.31 -8.50 11.18
N GLU A 89 4.65 -8.49 11.22
CA GLU A 89 5.41 -7.91 12.32
C GLU A 89 5.12 -6.41 12.50
N ALA A 90 4.96 -5.69 11.40
CA ALA A 90 4.63 -4.26 11.42
C ALA A 90 3.21 -3.95 11.90
N LEU A 91 2.32 -4.95 11.94
CA LEU A 91 0.91 -4.81 12.30
C LEU A 91 0.53 -5.60 13.56
N THR A 92 1.52 -6.22 14.21
CA THR A 92 1.39 -6.87 15.52
C THR A 92 1.09 -5.81 16.58
#